data_AF-A0A8B5W557-F1
#
_entry.id   AF-A0A8B5W557-F1
#
_cell.length_a   1.000
_cell.length_b   1.000
_cell.length_c   1.000
_cell.angle_alpha   90.00
_cell.angle_beta   90.00
_cell.angle_gamma   90.00
#
_symmetry.space_group_name_H-M   'P 1'
#
loop_
_entity.id
_entity.type
_entity.pdbx_description
1 polymer ?
#
loop_
_entity_poly.entity_id
_entity_poly.type
_entity_poly.pdbx_seq_one_letter_code
_entity_poly.pdbx_strand_id
1 'polypeptide(L)'
;MMYYYGTLIFTSALTGLILAVFLRLFYKLLRHKEKQRWWLYIALSTPVLLFSFYHLTYVYFLDLPNAIRGETLVVEGVVETVYFPGGDNAFVIDGIQYRRNPWAFSPEEGKRYRLDYLPNSRYVVEYVNMNE
;
A
#
# COMPACT_ATOMS: atom_id res chain seq x y z
N MET A 1 -0.59 -13.77 4.27
CA MET A 1 0.62 -13.46 3.47
C MET A 1 0.44 -13.47 1.94
N MET A 2 -0.26 -14.43 1.32
CA MET A 2 -0.38 -14.48 -0.15
C MET A 2 -0.92 -13.18 -0.78
N TYR A 3 -1.93 -12.56 -0.16
CA TYR A 3 -2.49 -11.29 -0.62
C TYR A 3 -1.46 -10.16 -0.64
N TYR A 4 -0.67 -10.00 0.42
CA TYR A 4 0.42 -9.03 0.50
C TYR A 4 1.41 -9.19 -0.68
N TYR A 5 1.88 -10.41 -0.93
CA TYR A 5 2.81 -10.68 -2.04
C TYR A 5 2.16 -10.41 -3.41
N GLY A 6 0.89 -10.81 -3.59
CA GLY A 6 0.13 -10.53 -4.79
C GLY A 6 -0.02 -9.02 -5.05
N THR A 7 -0.38 -8.25 -4.02
CA THR A 7 -0.48 -6.79 -4.09
C THR A 7 0.87 -6.16 -4.41
N LEU A 8 1.97 -6.61 -3.78
CA LEU A 8 3.31 -6.10 -4.08
C LEU A 8 3.72 -6.39 -5.52
N ILE A 9 3.51 -7.60 -6.04
CA ILE A 9 3.81 -7.96 -7.43
C ILE A 9 2.98 -7.10 -8.39
N PHE A 10 1.68 -7.00 -8.17
CA PHE A 10 0.76 -6.24 -9.02
C PHE A 10 1.13 -4.76 -9.06
N THR A 11 1.31 -4.13 -7.90
CA THR A 11 1.67 -2.70 -7.80
C THR A 11 3.06 -2.41 -8.35
N SER A 12 4.01 -3.33 -8.19
CA SER A 12 5.35 -3.23 -8.81
C SER A 12 5.28 -3.29 -10.33
N ALA A 13 4.50 -4.22 -10.89
CA ALA A 13 4.32 -4.33 -12.34
C ALA A 13 3.63 -3.08 -12.92
N LEU A 14 2.58 -2.59 -12.26
CA LEU A 14 1.87 -1.39 -12.67
C LEU A 14 2.77 -0.14 -12.60
N THR A 15 3.53 0.01 -11.51
CA THR A 15 4.51 1.09 -11.36
C THR A 15 5.58 1.02 -12.45
N GLY A 16 6.12 -0.17 -12.73
CA GLY A 16 7.11 -0.37 -13.79
C GLY A 16 6.59 0.03 -15.17
N LEU A 17 5.34 -0.33 -15.49
CA LEU A 17 4.68 0.07 -16.73
C LEU A 17 4.53 1.59 -16.84
N ILE A 18 4.02 2.23 -15.78
CA ILE A 18 3.82 3.69 -15.74
C ILE A 18 5.18 4.41 -15.88
N LEU A 19 6.20 3.95 -15.16
CA LEU A 19 7.55 4.51 -15.22
C LEU A 19 8.15 4.38 -16.63
N ALA A 20 7.99 3.24 -17.30
CA ALA A 20 8.47 3.04 -18.66
C ALA A 20 7.82 4.03 -19.65
N VAL A 21 6.51 4.23 -19.55
CA VAL A 21 5.78 5.22 -20.38
C VAL A 21 6.26 6.64 -20.07
N PHE A 22 6.43 6.97 -18.79
CA PHE A 22 6.88 8.27 -18.33
C PHE A 22 8.29 8.60 -18.82
N LEU A 23 9.23 7.67 -18.65
CA LEU A 23 10.60 7.79 -19.13
C LEU A 23 10.68 7.89 -20.66
N ARG A 24 9.84 7.15 -21.39
CA ARG A 24 9.75 7.27 -22.85
C ARG A 24 9.31 8.67 -23.28
N LEU A 25 8.31 9.24 -22.62
CA LEU A 25 7.84 10.61 -22.90
C LEU A 25 8.92 11.64 -22.56
N PHE A 26 9.55 11.51 -21.39
CA PHE A 26 10.64 12.37 -20.95
C PHE A 26 11.81 12.35 -21.96
N TYR A 27 12.24 11.16 -22.40
CA TYR A 27 13.29 11.01 -23.40
C TYR A 27 12.94 11.67 -24.74
N LYS A 28 11.68 11.53 -25.20
CA LYS A 28 11.23 12.20 -26.44
C LYS A 28 11.26 13.72 -26.32
N LEU A 29 10.91 14.27 -25.17
CA LEU A 29 10.95 15.71 -24.92
C LEU A 29 12.38 16.26 -24.89
N LEU A 30 13.30 15.54 -24.25
CA LEU A 30 14.72 15.87 -24.27
C LEU A 30 15.29 15.88 -25.70
N ARG A 31 14.78 15.03 -26.59
CA ARG A 31 15.18 14.96 -28.01
C ARG A 31 14.42 15.95 -28.90
N HIS A 32 13.61 16.84 -28.35
CA HIS A 32 12.72 17.76 -29.09
C HIS A 32 11.79 17.07 -30.10
N LYS A 33 11.48 15.78 -29.89
CA LYS A 33 10.59 14.99 -30.77
C LYS A 33 9.11 15.18 -30.42
N GLU A 34 8.80 15.99 -29.42
CA GLU A 34 7.46 16.22 -28.90
C GLU A 34 7.25 17.71 -28.56
N LYS A 35 5.98 18.14 -28.46
CA LYS A 35 5.62 19.53 -28.15
C LYS A 35 6.10 19.93 -26.75
N GLN A 36 6.71 21.10 -26.62
CA GLN A 36 7.25 21.59 -25.34
C GLN A 36 6.21 21.68 -24.20
N ARG A 37 4.92 21.86 -24.52
CA ARG A 37 3.82 21.87 -23.52
C ARG A 37 3.74 20.58 -22.67
N TRP A 38 4.29 19.47 -23.15
CA TRP A 38 4.35 18.21 -22.39
C TRP A 38 5.29 18.27 -21.17
N TRP A 39 6.22 19.24 -21.11
CA TRP A 39 7.01 19.48 -19.90
C TRP A 39 6.13 19.84 -18.70
N LEU A 40 5.06 20.60 -18.92
CA LEU A 40 4.11 20.94 -17.86
C LEU A 40 3.40 19.69 -17.33
N TYR A 41 2.99 18.79 -18.23
CA TYR A 41 2.37 17.51 -17.83
C TYR A 41 3.33 16.65 -17.01
N ILE A 42 4.61 16.55 -17.40
CA ILE A 42 5.63 15.85 -16.62
C ILE A 42 5.79 16.49 -15.24
N ALA A 43 5.93 17.81 -15.17
CA ALA A 43 6.11 18.52 -13.91
C ALA A 43 4.92 18.30 -12.95
N LEU A 44 3.69 18.35 -13.46
CA LEU A 44 2.47 18.17 -12.66
C LEU A 44 2.23 16.71 -12.25
N SER A 45 2.56 15.75 -13.11
CA SER A 45 2.33 14.33 -12.81
C SER A 45 3.42 13.72 -11.92
N THR A 46 4.64 14.26 -11.94
CA THR A 46 5.75 13.78 -11.08
C THR A 46 5.37 13.68 -9.60
N PRO A 47 4.85 14.72 -8.92
CA PRO A 47 4.50 14.61 -7.49
C PRO A 47 3.38 13.58 -7.24
N VAL A 48 2.40 13.47 -8.15
CA VAL A 48 1.32 12.49 -8.04
C VAL A 48 1.88 11.07 -8.16
N LEU A 49 2.81 10.85 -9.09
CA LEU A 49 3.47 9.55 -9.28
C LEU A 49 4.34 9.17 -8.09
N LEU A 50 5.11 10.12 -7.53
CA LEU A 50 5.93 9.89 -6.34
C LEU A 50 5.06 9.56 -5.12
N PHE A 51 3.98 10.31 -4.91
CA PHE A 51 3.02 10.04 -3.84
C PHE A 51 2.38 8.66 -3.98
N SER A 52 1.94 8.31 -5.19
CA SER A 52 1.33 7.01 -5.50
C SER A 52 2.33 5.87 -5.28
N PHE A 53 3.56 6.02 -5.76
CA PHE A 53 4.62 5.04 -5.56
C PHE A 53 4.92 4.81 -4.08
N TYR A 54 5.00 5.88 -3.30
CA TYR A 54 5.26 5.81 -1.86
C TYR A 54 4.19 4.95 -1.16
N HIS A 55 2.91 5.30 -1.34
CA HIS A 55 1.80 4.67 -0.61
C HIS A 55 1.42 3.27 -1.11
N LEU A 56 1.61 2.99 -2.41
CA LEU A 56 1.16 1.73 -3.03
C LEU A 56 2.27 0.67 -3.13
N THR A 57 3.54 1.07 -3.18
CA THR A 57 4.62 0.15 -3.54
C THR A 57 5.81 0.23 -2.61
N TYR A 58 6.35 1.43 -2.37
CA TYR A 58 7.58 1.59 -1.57
C TYR A 58 7.45 1.07 -0.15
N VAL A 59 6.35 1.40 0.54
CA VAL A 59 6.11 0.95 1.92
C VAL A 59 5.99 -0.58 2.01
N TYR A 60 5.41 -1.23 1.00
CA TYR A 60 5.39 -2.70 0.91
C TYR A 60 6.79 -3.26 0.62
N PHE A 61 7.63 -2.58 -0.16
CA PHE A 61 9.02 -3.02 -0.33
C PHE A 61 9.83 -2.96 0.97
N LEU A 62 9.62 -1.93 1.80
CA LEU A 62 10.28 -1.83 3.10
C LEU A 62 9.93 -2.98 4.05
N ASP A 63 8.73 -3.54 3.91
CA ASP A 63 8.29 -4.69 4.70
C ASP A 63 8.68 -6.04 4.12
N LEU A 64 9.19 -6.09 2.88
CA LEU A 64 9.56 -7.36 2.24
C LEU A 64 10.55 -8.19 3.07
N PRO A 65 11.62 -7.62 3.67
CA PRO A 65 12.52 -8.39 4.54
C PRO A 65 11.80 -8.99 5.76
N ASN A 66 10.94 -8.20 6.41
CA ASN A 66 10.16 -8.62 7.57
C ASN A 66 9.18 -9.73 7.19
N ALA A 67 8.49 -9.57 6.05
CA ALA A 67 7.54 -10.53 5.52
C ALA A 67 8.19 -11.87 5.16
N ILE A 68 9.41 -11.86 4.61
CA ILE A 68 10.17 -13.08 4.29
C ILE A 68 10.63 -13.80 5.57
N ARG A 69 11.03 -13.04 6.60
CA ARG A 69 11.50 -13.59 7.88
C ARG A 69 10.37 -13.97 8.84
N GLY A 70 9.15 -13.51 8.60
CA GLY A 70 8.02 -13.64 9.52
C GLY A 70 8.13 -12.72 10.74
N GLU A 71 8.90 -11.63 10.65
CA GLU A 71 9.05 -10.64 11.72
C GLU A 71 7.86 -9.67 11.68
N THR A 72 7.07 -9.65 12.75
CA THR A 72 5.88 -8.80 12.90
C THR A 72 5.94 -8.02 14.20
N LEU A 73 5.15 -6.94 14.25
CA LEU A 73 4.83 -6.22 15.48
C LEU A 73 3.43 -6.62 15.96
N VAL A 74 3.23 -6.54 17.26
CA VAL A 74 1.95 -6.87 17.91
C VAL A 74 1.27 -5.60 18.39
N VAL A 75 -0.05 -5.51 18.19
CA VAL A 75 -0.89 -4.50 18.84
C VAL A 75 -2.19 -5.15 19.30
N GLU A 76 -2.76 -4.62 20.37
CA GLU A 76 -4.07 -5.01 20.87
C GLU A 76 -4.91 -3.77 21.08
N GLY A 77 -6.16 -3.80 20.63
CA GLY A 77 -7.07 -2.68 20.84
C GLY A 77 -8.45 -2.92 20.25
N VAL A 78 -9.30 -1.91 20.38
CA VAL A 78 -10.69 -1.95 19.91
C VAL A 78 -10.76 -1.32 18.52
N VAL A 79 -11.47 -1.97 17.60
CA VAL A 79 -11.69 -1.43 16.26
C VAL A 79 -12.66 -0.25 16.35
N GLU A 80 -12.18 0.93 15.96
CA GLU A 80 -12.94 2.17 15.98
C GLU A 80 -13.73 2.38 14.70
N THR A 81 -13.14 2.06 13.55
CA THR A 81 -13.73 2.32 12.24
C THR A 81 -13.24 1.28 11.24
N VAL A 82 -14.16 0.76 10.43
CA VAL A 82 -13.84 -0.15 9.33
C VAL A 82 -14.18 0.52 8.01
N TYR A 83 -13.18 0.82 7.19
CA TYR A 83 -13.42 1.43 5.89
C TYR A 83 -13.97 0.40 4.89
N PHE A 84 -14.84 0.89 3.99
CA PHE A 84 -15.49 0.06 2.99
C PHE A 84 -14.45 -0.65 2.09
N PRO A 85 -14.66 -1.94 1.76
CA PRO A 85 -13.75 -2.70 0.89
C PRO A 85 -13.73 -2.11 -0.52
N GLY A 86 -12.54 -1.87 -1.08
CA GLY A 86 -12.39 -1.29 -2.42
C GLY A 86 -11.16 -0.40 -2.64
N GLY A 87 -10.47 -0.02 -1.55
CA GLY A 87 -9.21 0.72 -1.58
C GLY A 87 -8.11 0.02 -0.78
N ASP A 88 -7.49 0.73 0.16
CA ASP A 88 -6.46 0.22 1.08
C ASP A 88 -6.95 -0.88 2.05
N ASN A 89 -8.26 -1.20 2.00
CA ASN A 89 -8.94 -2.15 2.88
C ASN A 89 -8.54 -1.91 4.33
N ALA A 90 -8.64 -0.66 4.75
CA ALA A 90 -8.11 -0.22 6.01
C ALA A 90 -9.15 -0.27 7.13
N PHE A 91 -8.67 -0.25 8.37
CA PHE A 91 -9.48 -0.09 9.56
C PHE A 91 -8.63 0.59 10.65
N VAL A 92 -9.26 1.07 11.71
CA VAL A 92 -8.60 1.87 12.76
C VAL A 92 -8.69 1.15 14.10
N ILE A 93 -7.56 1.08 14.82
CA ILE A 93 -7.46 0.72 16.23
C ILE A 93 -6.66 1.82 16.92
N ASP A 94 -7.19 2.39 18.01
CA ASP A 94 -6.55 3.45 18.80
C ASP A 94 -6.06 4.64 17.94
N GLY A 95 -6.88 5.10 17.00
CA GLY A 95 -6.53 6.16 16.03
C GLY A 95 -5.45 5.78 14.99
N ILE A 96 -4.94 4.54 15.01
CA ILE A 96 -3.93 4.05 14.08
C ILE A 96 -4.59 3.21 12.98
N GLN A 97 -4.31 3.57 11.73
CA GLN A 97 -4.82 2.85 10.56
C GLN A 97 -3.96 1.62 10.26
N TYR A 98 -4.63 0.48 10.10
CA TYR A 98 -4.09 -0.82 9.70
C TYR A 98 -4.70 -1.27 8.38
N ARG A 99 -3.95 -2.06 7.61
CA ARG A 99 -4.38 -2.62 6.32
C ARG A 99 -4.62 -4.12 6.46
N ARG A 100 -5.62 -4.67 5.76
CA ARG A 100 -5.96 -6.09 5.83
C ARG A 100 -6.12 -6.72 4.45
N ASN A 101 -6.11 -8.06 4.43
CA ASN A 101 -6.73 -8.81 3.35
C ASN A 101 -8.25 -8.81 3.56
N PRO A 102 -9.04 -8.14 2.71
CA PRO A 102 -10.49 -8.05 2.88
C PRO A 102 -11.21 -9.40 2.73
N TRP A 103 -10.57 -10.39 2.10
CA TRP A 103 -11.15 -11.73 1.91
C TRP A 103 -10.86 -12.71 3.05
N ALA A 104 -9.82 -12.43 3.85
CA ALA A 104 -9.46 -13.28 4.98
C ALA A 104 -9.95 -12.70 6.31
N PHE A 105 -9.90 -11.38 6.46
CA PHE A 105 -10.21 -10.73 7.72
C PHE A 105 -11.31 -9.69 7.52
N SER A 106 -12.38 -9.80 8.31
CA SER A 106 -13.44 -8.79 8.41
C SER A 106 -13.56 -8.29 9.85
N PRO A 107 -12.73 -7.31 10.27
CA PRO A 107 -12.89 -6.68 11.58
C PRO A 107 -14.28 -6.07 11.70
N GLU A 108 -14.82 -6.15 12.91
CA GLU A 108 -16.08 -5.53 13.30
C GLU A 108 -15.81 -4.37 14.24
N GLU A 109 -16.50 -3.25 14.03
CA GLU A 109 -16.41 -2.09 14.91
C GLU A 109 -16.86 -2.44 16.34
N GLY A 110 -16.14 -1.91 17.34
CA GLY A 110 -16.37 -2.19 18.75
C GLY A 110 -15.82 -3.54 19.24
N LYS A 111 -15.30 -4.40 18.36
CA LYS A 111 -14.64 -5.64 18.78
C LYS A 111 -13.16 -5.41 19.09
N ARG A 112 -12.62 -6.20 20.02
CA ARG A 112 -11.22 -6.15 20.45
C ARG A 112 -10.43 -7.24 19.73
N TYR A 113 -9.32 -6.85 19.11
CA TYR A 113 -8.44 -7.77 18.41
C TYR A 113 -7.00 -7.63 18.90
N ARG A 114 -6.28 -8.76 18.89
CA ARG A 114 -4.83 -8.79 18.79
C ARG A 114 -4.45 -8.90 17.33
N LEU A 115 -3.53 -8.07 16.86
CA LEU A 115 -3.03 -8.08 15.50
C LEU A 115 -1.53 -8.29 15.48
N ASP A 116 -1.07 -9.18 14.62
CA ASP A 116 0.33 -9.26 14.21
C ASP A 116 0.45 -8.62 12.83
N TYR A 117 1.25 -7.56 12.71
CA TYR A 117 1.31 -6.71 11.52
C TYR A 117 2.74 -6.38 11.09
N LEU A 118 2.90 -6.04 9.80
CA LEU A 118 4.18 -5.61 9.24
C LEU A 118 4.45 -4.13 9.57
N PRO A 119 5.68 -3.77 10.00
CA PRO A 119 5.94 -2.50 10.68
C PRO A 119 5.74 -1.24 9.84
N ASN A 120 6.02 -1.28 8.53
CA ASN A 120 5.96 -0.08 7.69
C ASN A 120 4.57 0.12 7.06
N SER A 121 4.03 -0.94 6.47
CA SER A 121 2.73 -0.95 5.76
C SER A 121 1.54 -1.11 6.69
N ARG A 122 1.79 -1.52 7.95
CA ARG A 122 0.76 -1.89 8.93
C ARG A 122 -0.21 -2.93 8.38
N TYR A 123 0.30 -3.78 7.51
CA TYR A 123 -0.46 -4.86 6.91
C TYR A 123 -0.57 -5.99 7.93
N VAL A 124 -1.81 -6.34 8.29
CA VAL A 124 -2.15 -7.41 9.23
C VAL A 124 -1.89 -8.77 8.60
N VAL A 125 -1.04 -9.54 9.26
CA VAL A 125 -0.65 -10.89 8.88
C VAL A 125 -1.52 -11.91 9.59
N GLU A 126 -1.69 -11.76 10.91
CA GLU A 126 -2.51 -12.62 11.77
C GLU A 126 -3.35 -11.78 12.74
N TYR A 127 -4.44 -12.36 13.21
CA TYR A 127 -5.35 -11.69 14.14
C TYR A 127 -6.06 -12.70 15.04
N VAL A 128 -6.42 -12.27 16.25
CA VAL A 128 -7.22 -13.03 17.21
C VAL A 128 -8.34 -12.15 17.72
N ASN A 129 -9.59 -12.62 17.61
CA ASN A 129 -10.74 -11.98 18.25
C ASN A 129 -10.68 -12.29 19.75
N MET A 130 -10.59 -11.27 20.59
CA MET A 130 -10.49 -11.45 22.05
C MET A 130 -11.85 -11.49 22.76
N ASN A 131 -12.93 -11.34 22.01
CA ASN A 131 -14.29 -11.33 22.54
C ASN A 131 -14.99 -12.69 22.45
N GLU A 132 -14.28 -13.72 21.98
CA GLU A 132 -14.68 -15.13 21.93
C GLU A 132 -13.87 -15.94 22.94
#